data_AF-A0A170ZU98-F1
#
_entry.id   AF-A0A170ZU98-F1
#
_cell.length_a   1.000
_cell.length_b   1.000
_cell.length_c   1.000
_cell.angle_alpha   90.00
_cell.angle_beta   90.00
_cell.angle_gamma   90.00
#
_symmetry.space_group_name_H-M   'P 1'
#
loop_
_entity.id
_entity.type
_entity.pdbx_description
1 polymer ?
#
loop_
_entity_poly.entity_id
_entity_poly.type
_entity_poly.pdbx_seq_one_letter_code
_entity_poly.pdbx_strand_id
1 'polypeptide(L)' 'ATLNNSYKMSFKEVVVNELHKSARVHYPRRRIILKGIDDLWQLDLIEMIPYARQNNGYKYILAVIDCF' A
#
# COMPACT_ATOMS: atom_id res chain seq x y z
N ALA A 1 -30.02 -2.75 27.41
CA ALA A 1 -29.95 -2.76 25.95
C ALA A 1 -28.51 -3.02 25.53
N THR A 2 -28.14 -4.28 25.32
CA THR A 2 -26.89 -4.62 24.65
C THR A 2 -27.17 -5.85 23.80
N LEU A 3 -27.50 -5.60 22.54
CA LEU A 3 -27.70 -6.62 21.51
C LEU A 3 -26.33 -7.23 21.18
N ASN A 4 -25.90 -8.20 21.97
CA ASN A 4 -24.78 -9.07 21.60
C ASN A 4 -25.29 -10.08 20.57
N ASN A 5 -25.43 -9.62 19.34
CA ASN A 5 -25.67 -10.46 18.19
C ASN A 5 -24.39 -11.25 17.87
N SER A 6 -24.14 -12.27 18.69
CA SER A 6 -23.02 -13.18 18.54
C SER A 6 -23.36 -14.20 17.46
N TYR A 7 -23.20 -13.80 16.19
CA TYR A 7 -23.31 -14.70 15.04
C TYR A 7 -22.30 -15.85 15.20
N LYS A 8 -22.80 -17.01 15.61
CA LYS A 8 -22.03 -18.25 15.70
C LYS A 8 -21.88 -18.78 14.28
N MET A 9 -20.79 -18.41 13.61
CA MET A 9 -20.46 -18.90 12.27
C MET A 9 -20.52 -20.43 12.24
N SER A 10 -21.22 -20.98 11.26
CA SER A 10 -21.29 -22.41 11.01
C SER A 10 -19.89 -22.93 10.66
N PHE A 11 -19.55 -24.16 11.09
CA PHE A 11 -18.27 -24.79 10.77
C PHE A 11 -17.97 -24.77 9.26
N LYS A 12 -19.01 -24.92 8.42
CA LYS A 12 -18.89 -24.82 6.96
C LYS A 12 -18.41 -23.44 6.50
N GLU A 13 -18.88 -22.37 7.13
CA GLU A 13 -18.52 -21.00 6.75
C GLU A 13 -17.09 -20.65 7.18
N VAL A 14 -16.63 -21.19 8.31
CA VAL A 14 -15.23 -21.09 8.74
C VAL A 14 -14.30 -21.77 7.74
N VAL A 15 -14.64 -23.00 7.31
CA VAL A 15 -13.87 -23.77 6.33
C VAL A 15 -13.84 -23.08 4.97
N VAL A 16 -14.97 -22.52 4.52
CA VAL A 16 -15.05 -21.78 3.25
C VAL A 16 -14.21 -20.50 3.30
N ASN A 17 -14.23 -19.76 4.42
CA ASN A 17 -13.40 -18.58 4.60
C ASN A 17 -11.91 -18.90 4.63
N GLU A 18 -11.53 -20.04 5.23
CA GLU A 18 -10.14 -20.49 5.26
C GLU A 18 -9.64 -20.90 3.87
N LEU A 19 -10.45 -21.65 3.11
CA LEU A 19 -10.15 -22.08 1.74
C LEU A 19 -10.05 -20.92 0.73
N HIS A 20 -10.94 -19.94 0.82
CA HIS A 20 -10.96 -18.80 -0.10
C HIS A 20 -10.07 -17.64 0.35
N LYS A 21 -9.37 -17.78 1.48
CA LYS A 21 -8.39 -16.79 1.90
C LYS A 21 -7.21 -16.84 0.93
N SER A 22 -6.92 -15.74 0.25
CA SER A 22 -5.74 -15.65 -0.59
C SER A 22 -4.49 -16.04 0.19
N ALA A 23 -3.67 -16.91 -0.41
CA ALA A 23 -2.42 -17.34 0.19
C ALA A 23 -1.50 -16.13 0.43
N ARG A 24 -1.07 -15.93 1.68
CA ARG A 24 -0.09 -14.90 2.03
C ARG A 24 1.32 -15.41 1.71
N VAL A 25 1.80 -15.10 0.51
CA VAL A 25 3.17 -15.44 0.10
C VAL A 25 4.07 -14.24 0.34
N HIS A 26 5.13 -14.43 1.15
CA HIS A 26 6.18 -13.42 1.31
C HIS A 26 7.25 -13.67 0.25
N TYR A 27 7.22 -12.88 -0.81
CA TYR A 27 8.28 -12.91 -1.82
C TYR A 27 9.56 -12.26 -1.26
N PRO A 28 10.74 -12.88 -1.44
CA PRO A 28 11.99 -12.26 -1.04
C PRO A 28 12.17 -10.97 -1.85
N ARG A 29 12.24 -9.83 -1.16
CA ARG A 29 12.53 -8.54 -1.79
C ARG A 29 14.01 -8.22 -1.67
N ARG A 30 14.54 -7.50 -2.67
CA ARG A 30 15.92 -7.01 -2.63
C ARG A 30 16.08 -6.04 -1.46
N ARG A 31 17.10 -6.29 -0.63
CA ARG A 31 17.44 -5.39 0.48
C ARG A 31 18.10 -4.13 -0.09
N ILE A 32 17.59 -2.96 0.30
CA ILE A 32 18.25 -1.68 0.06
C ILE A 32 19.29 -1.51 1.18
N ILE A 33 20.55 -1.30 0.82
CA ILE A 33 21.66 -1.09 1.75
C ILE A 33 22.09 0.37 1.59
N LEU A 34 21.90 1.16 2.64
CA LEU A 34 22.36 2.55 2.73
C LEU A 34 23.73 2.56 3.42
N LYS A 35 24.73 3.27 2.89
CA LYS A 35 26.09 3.35 3.47
C LYS A 35 26.35 4.70 4.16
N GLY A 36 25.56 5.75 3.87
CA GLY A 36 25.67 7.10 4.44
C GLY A 36 24.56 8.07 3.96
N ILE A 37 24.67 9.34 4.38
CA ILE A 37 23.81 10.46 3.95
C ILE A 37 24.01 10.69 2.44
N ASP A 38 22.94 10.99 1.71
CA ASP A 38 22.94 11.24 0.24
C ASP A 38 23.33 10.04 -0.65
N ASP A 39 23.37 8.82 -0.12
CA ASP A 39 23.74 7.64 -0.90
C ASP A 39 22.66 7.18 -1.88
N LEU A 40 21.39 7.42 -1.53
CA LEU A 40 20.25 6.94 -2.30
C LEU A 40 19.12 7.95 -2.21
N TRP A 41 18.71 8.45 -3.37
CA TRP A 41 17.50 9.24 -3.51
C TRP A 41 16.47 8.43 -4.30
N GLN A 42 15.23 8.40 -3.82
CA GLN A 42 14.11 7.83 -4.53
C GLN A 42 13.33 8.95 -5.24
N LEU A 43 13.02 8.70 -6.52
CA LEU A 43 12.35 9.64 -7.40
C LEU A 43 11.07 8.98 -7.92
N ASP A 44 9.93 9.60 -7.64
CA ASP A 44 8.64 9.14 -8.16
C ASP A 44 7.95 10.28 -8.94
N LEU A 45 7.38 9.93 -10.10
CA LEU A 45 6.63 10.87 -10.93
C LEU A 45 5.14 10.76 -10.59
N ILE A 46 4.55 11.88 -10.19
CA ILE A 46 3.14 11.99 -9.87
C ILE A 46 2.43 12.66 -11.04
N GLU A 47 1.49 11.95 -11.64
CA GLU A 47 0.62 12.51 -12.68
C GLU A 47 -0.55 13.28 -12.06
N MET A 48 -0.63 14.57 -12.38
CA MET A 48 -1.64 15.52 -11.92
C MET A 48 -2.50 16.05 -13.08
N ILE A 49 -2.54 15.34 -14.21
CA ILE A 49 -3.35 15.69 -15.39
C ILE A 49 -4.80 16.06 -15.03
N PRO A 50 -5.56 15.29 -14.21
CA PRO A 50 -6.93 15.67 -13.86
C PRO A 50 -7.02 16.90 -12.94
N TYR A 51 -5.95 17.21 -12.20
CA TYR A 51 -5.88 18.32 -11.24
C TYR A 51 -5.17 19.55 -11.82
N ALA A 52 -4.84 19.55 -13.11
CA ALA A 52 -4.11 20.64 -13.76
C ALA A 52 -4.83 22.00 -13.63
N ARG A 53 -6.16 22.02 -13.52
CA ARG A 53 -6.92 23.27 -13.29
C ARG A 53 -6.70 23.86 -11.89
N GLN A 54 -6.51 23.03 -10.87
CA GLN A 54 -6.25 23.47 -9.50
C GLN A 54 -4.76 23.71 -9.24
N ASN A 55 -3.88 23.11 -10.06
CA ASN A 55 -2.43 23.19 -9.92
C ASN A 55 -1.79 24.12 -10.98
N ASN A 56 -2.41 25.26 -11.30
CA ASN A 56 -1.85 26.26 -12.23
C ASN A 56 -1.38 25.73 -13.60
N GLY A 57 -1.96 24.63 -14.09
CA GLY A 57 -1.59 23.98 -15.35
C GLY A 57 -0.47 22.95 -15.24
N TYR A 58 0.11 22.70 -14.06
CA TYR A 58 1.12 21.67 -13.86
C TYR A 58 0.50 20.28 -13.90
N LYS A 59 0.95 19.48 -14.88
CA LYS A 59 0.45 18.13 -15.15
C LYS A 59 1.26 17.03 -14.47
N TYR A 60 2.47 17.34 -14.05
CA TYR A 60 3.40 16.39 -13.46
C TYR A 60 4.10 17.03 -12.28
N ILE A 61 4.27 16.26 -11.22
CA ILE A 61 5.08 16.63 -10.06
C ILE A 61 6.14 15.55 -9.89
N LEU A 62 7.40 15.95 -9.77
CA LEU A 62 8.47 15.05 -9.40
C LEU A 62 8.62 15.08 -7.88
N ALA A 63 8.39 13.94 -7.23
CA ALA A 63 8.66 13.77 -5.81
C ALA A 63 10.07 13.21 -5.64
N VAL A 64 10.90 13.92 -4.89
CA VAL A 64 12.27 13.52 -4.56
C VAL A 64 12.35 13.32 -3.06
N ILE A 65 12.74 12.11 -2.64
CA ILE A 65 12.89 11.75 -1.22
C ILE A 65 14.29 11.20 -1.01
N ASP A 66 15.01 11.77 -0.04
CA ASP A 66 16.26 11.20 0.44
C ASP A 66 15.96 9.96 1.29
N CYS A 67 16.63 8.85 1.01
CA CYS A 67 16.40 7.58 1.70
C CYS A 67 17.25 7.41 2.98
N PHE A 68 18.09 8.38 3.33
CA PHE A 68 18.88 8.36 4.58
C PHE A 68 18.04 8.55 5.85
#